data_AF-A0A4P9X143-F1
#
_entry.id   AF-A0A4P9X143-F1
#
_cell.length_a   1.000
_cell.length_b   1.000
_cell.length_c   1.000
_cell.angle_alpha   90.00
_cell.angle_beta   90.00
_cell.angle_gamma   90.00
#
_symmetry.space_group_name_H-M   'P 1'
#
loop_
_entity.id
_entity.type
_entity.pdbx_description
1 polymer ?
#
loop_
_entity_poly.entity_id
_entity_poly.type
_entity_poly.pdbx_seq_one_letter_code
_entity_poly.pdbx_strand_id
1 'polypeptide(L)'
;MADAESVSGASSDDSVSVVRVSAKRRRPDRAEKLKERKNQTETMVKAALLNITLSGLLKRCLDGVEDVMDALLPDLTNLNFYKQLKLGVAGTAKPKPHIRDYQLLAARLPTQRHLSDNNIYTASAFKYQANLRNHYQLSFEARVKKYLHVFQKADGLTDPPPSDGPCL
;
A
#
# COMPACT_ATOMS: atom_id res chain seq x y z
N MET A 1 -71.90 -58.93 29.99
CA MET A 1 -71.02 -59.46 31.04
C MET A 1 -69.63 -59.56 30.47
N ALA A 2 -68.72 -58.71 30.97
CA ALA A 2 -67.26 -58.84 31.07
C ALA A 2 -66.67 -57.42 31.03
N ASP A 3 -66.68 -56.80 32.21
CA ASP A 3 -65.81 -55.67 32.56
C ASP A 3 -64.36 -56.13 32.57
N ALA A 4 -63.43 -55.31 32.08
CA ALA A 4 -62.00 -55.53 32.29
C ALA A 4 -61.24 -54.19 32.33
N GLU A 5 -61.11 -53.74 33.57
CA GLU A 5 -59.94 -53.13 34.23
C GLU A 5 -59.11 -52.06 33.49
N SER A 6 -59.29 -50.84 34.03
CA SER A 6 -58.47 -49.65 33.84
C SER A 6 -57.11 -49.80 34.54
N VAL A 7 -56.03 -49.63 33.77
CA VAL A 7 -54.65 -49.54 34.29
C VAL A 7 -54.19 -48.08 34.22
N SER A 8 -54.18 -47.39 35.35
CA SER A 8 -53.63 -46.03 35.48
C SER A 8 -52.15 -46.10 35.91
N GLY A 9 -51.27 -46.07 34.91
CA GLY A 9 -49.84 -45.87 35.12
C GLY A 9 -49.54 -44.44 35.56
N ALA A 10 -48.98 -44.29 36.76
CA ALA A 10 -48.46 -43.02 37.27
C ALA A 10 -47.20 -42.63 36.48
N SER A 11 -47.35 -41.67 35.55
CA SER A 11 -46.24 -41.02 34.85
C SER A 11 -45.61 -39.97 35.77
N SER A 12 -44.40 -40.25 36.24
CA SER A 12 -43.59 -39.31 37.01
C SER A 12 -42.87 -38.38 36.05
N ASP A 13 -43.41 -37.17 35.86
CA ASP A 13 -42.81 -36.13 35.01
C ASP A 13 -41.56 -35.54 35.68
N ASP A 14 -40.41 -36.16 35.41
CA ASP A 14 -39.09 -35.67 35.75
C ASP A 14 -38.76 -34.46 34.86
N SER A 15 -39.17 -33.28 35.32
CA SER A 15 -39.05 -32.01 34.60
C SER A 15 -37.60 -31.51 34.63
N VAL A 16 -36.76 -32.07 33.75
CA VAL A 16 -35.42 -31.54 33.48
C VAL A 16 -35.57 -30.15 32.88
N SER A 17 -35.31 -29.12 33.68
CA SER A 17 -35.29 -27.72 33.23
C SER A 17 -34.12 -27.51 32.26
N VAL A 18 -34.40 -27.68 30.96
CA VAL A 18 -33.45 -27.38 29.90
C VAL A 18 -33.21 -25.87 29.91
N VAL A 19 -32.10 -25.46 30.53
CA VAL A 19 -31.58 -24.09 30.47
C VAL A 19 -31.34 -23.75 29.00
N ARG A 20 -32.28 -23.02 28.40
CA ARG A 20 -32.17 -22.52 27.03
C ARG A 20 -31.06 -21.46 27.00
N VAL A 21 -29.84 -21.90 26.70
CA VAL A 21 -28.73 -21.00 26.39
C VAL A 21 -29.07 -20.29 25.09
N SER A 22 -29.41 -19.00 25.19
CA SER A 22 -29.68 -18.13 24.04
C SER A 22 -28.54 -18.24 23.04
N ALA A 23 -28.83 -18.75 21.83
CA ALA A 23 -27.85 -18.91 20.78
C ALA A 23 -27.11 -17.58 20.57
N LYS A 24 -25.81 -17.55 20.87
CA LYS A 24 -24.95 -16.37 20.66
C LYS A 24 -25.09 -15.94 19.20
N ARG A 25 -25.76 -14.80 18.96
CA ARG A 25 -25.86 -14.16 17.63
C ARG A 25 -24.45 -14.05 17.04
N ARG A 26 -24.16 -14.87 16.02
CA ARG A 26 -22.93 -14.72 15.22
C ARG A 26 -22.98 -13.34 14.58
N ARG A 27 -22.07 -12.44 14.99
CA ARG A 27 -21.95 -11.09 14.39
C ARG A 27 -21.41 -11.24 12.96
N PRO A 28 -22.22 -10.99 11.91
CA PRO A 28 -21.75 -11.06 10.51
C PRO A 28 -20.60 -10.06 10.22
N ASP A 29 -20.54 -8.98 10.99
CA ASP A 29 -19.50 -7.92 10.95
C ASP A 29 -18.05 -8.45 11.04
N ARG A 30 -17.79 -9.54 11.78
CA ARG A 30 -16.40 -10.00 11.99
C ARG A 30 -15.71 -10.43 10.69
N ALA A 31 -16.43 -11.07 9.77
CA ALA A 31 -15.86 -11.53 8.51
C ALA A 31 -15.54 -10.36 7.57
N GLU A 32 -16.46 -9.39 7.48
CA GLU A 32 -16.28 -8.16 6.69
C GLU A 32 -15.12 -7.33 7.21
N LYS A 33 -15.04 -7.13 8.53
CA LYS A 33 -13.97 -6.37 9.18
C LYS A 33 -12.59 -7.02 9.00
N LEU A 34 -12.51 -8.35 8.97
CA LEU A 34 -11.26 -9.06 8.65
C LEU A 34 -10.86 -8.89 7.18
N LYS A 35 -11.83 -8.91 6.26
CA LYS A 35 -11.59 -8.68 4.83
C LYS A 35 -11.09 -7.25 4.61
N GLU A 36 -11.68 -6.26 5.28
CA GLU A 36 -11.24 -4.87 5.21
C GLU A 36 -9.80 -4.70 5.73
N ARG A 37 -9.46 -5.27 6.89
CA ARG A 37 -8.09 -5.22 7.44
C ARG A 37 -7.06 -5.86 6.53
N LYS A 38 -7.40 -6.97 5.87
CA LYS A 38 -6.53 -7.60 4.87
C LYS A 38 -6.29 -6.68 3.69
N ASN A 39 -7.35 -6.05 3.17
CA ASN A 39 -7.25 -5.09 2.07
C ASN A 39 -6.40 -3.86 2.45
N GLN A 40 -6.56 -3.34 3.68
CA GLN A 40 -5.76 -2.22 4.19
C GLN A 40 -4.28 -2.60 4.31
N THR A 41 -3.98 -3.76 4.90
CA THR A 41 -2.60 -4.26 5.07
C THR A 41 -1.94 -4.49 3.70
N GLU A 42 -2.66 -5.11 2.77
CA GLU A 42 -2.18 -5.32 1.41
C GLU A 42 -1.91 -3.98 0.70
N THR A 43 -2.76 -2.98 0.92
CA THR A 43 -2.59 -1.63 0.37
C THR A 43 -1.35 -0.94 0.95
N MET A 44 -1.13 -1.04 2.27
CA MET A 44 0.06 -0.48 2.93
C MET A 44 1.34 -1.14 2.44
N VAL A 45 1.36 -2.47 2.37
CA VAL A 45 2.52 -3.23 1.88
C VAL A 45 2.82 -2.87 0.43
N LYS A 46 1.78 -2.81 -0.44
CA LYS A 46 1.93 -2.37 -1.84
C LYS A 46 2.48 -0.95 -1.95
N ALA A 47 1.99 -0.02 -1.14
CA ALA A 47 2.47 1.37 -1.14
C ALA A 47 3.94 1.47 -0.69
N ALA A 48 4.32 0.73 0.36
CA ALA A 48 5.70 0.67 0.84
C ALA A 48 6.66 0.09 -0.22
N LEU A 49 6.27 -1.01 -0.86
CA LEU A 49 7.01 -1.62 -1.97
C LEU A 49 7.19 -0.64 -3.13
N LEU A 50 6.13 0.06 -3.53
CA LEU A 50 6.20 1.08 -4.59
C LEU A 50 7.15 2.23 -4.22
N ASN A 51 7.12 2.70 -2.98
CA ASN A 51 8.03 3.75 -2.51
C ASN A 51 9.48 3.29 -2.55
N ILE A 52 9.79 2.09 -2.03
CA ILE A 52 11.14 1.52 -2.08
C ILE A 52 11.63 1.40 -3.52
N THR A 53 10.76 0.89 -4.40
CA THR A 53 11.05 0.72 -5.83
C THR A 53 11.36 2.07 -6.48
N LEU A 54 10.52 3.08 -6.24
CA LEU A 54 10.70 4.40 -6.81
C LEU A 54 11.97 5.08 -6.27
N SER A 55 12.23 4.99 -4.96
CA SER A 55 13.45 5.51 -4.36
C SER A 55 14.70 4.84 -4.93
N GLY A 56 14.68 3.53 -5.13
CA GLY A 56 15.77 2.81 -5.80
C GLY A 56 15.99 3.28 -7.24
N LEU A 57 14.90 3.56 -7.96
CA LEU A 57 14.96 4.02 -9.34
C LEU A 57 15.53 5.43 -9.44
N LEU A 58 15.03 6.35 -8.61
CA LEU A 58 15.56 7.70 -8.54
C LEU A 58 17.04 7.70 -8.14
N LYS A 59 17.43 6.86 -7.17
CA LYS A 59 18.84 6.73 -6.79
C LYS A 59 19.71 6.35 -7.99
N ARG A 60 19.30 5.35 -8.80
CA ARG A 60 20.06 4.94 -9.99
C ARG A 60 20.09 6.02 -11.08
N CYS A 61 18.99 6.74 -11.29
CA CYS A 61 18.95 7.82 -12.27
C CYS A 61 19.83 9.01 -11.89
N LEU A 62 20.12 9.19 -10.60
CA LEU A 62 20.93 10.28 -10.07
C LEU A 62 22.35 9.82 -9.69
N ASP A 63 22.68 8.55 -9.87
CA ASP A 63 23.98 8.01 -9.49
C ASP A 63 25.05 8.49 -10.48
N GLY A 64 26.05 9.22 -9.99
CA GLY A 64 27.11 9.80 -10.81
C GLY A 64 26.68 10.99 -11.68
N VAL A 65 25.47 11.54 -11.48
CA VAL A 65 25.04 12.74 -12.18
C VAL A 65 25.49 13.98 -11.41
N GLU A 66 26.34 14.81 -12.03
CA GLU A 66 26.83 16.05 -11.45
C GLU A 66 25.74 17.14 -11.42
N ASP A 67 24.96 17.28 -12.50
CA ASP A 67 23.82 18.20 -12.57
C ASP A 67 22.48 17.44 -12.61
N VAL A 68 21.68 17.62 -11.56
CA VAL A 68 20.34 17.02 -11.43
C VAL A 68 19.42 17.37 -12.61
N MET A 69 19.63 18.51 -13.26
CA MET A 69 18.85 18.95 -14.43
C MET A 69 19.16 18.12 -15.69
N ASP A 70 20.36 17.55 -15.77
CA ASP A 70 20.80 16.68 -16.87
C ASP A 70 20.43 15.22 -16.65
N ALA A 71 19.94 14.88 -15.45
CA ALA A 71 19.52 13.53 -15.12
C ALA A 71 18.35 13.07 -16.01
N LEU A 72 18.53 11.95 -16.71
CA LEU A 72 17.45 11.28 -17.44
C LEU A 72 16.51 10.58 -16.46
N LEU A 73 15.58 11.34 -15.89
CA LEU A 73 14.52 10.84 -15.03
C LEU A 73 13.42 10.18 -15.87
N PRO A 74 12.83 9.06 -15.40
CA PRO A 74 11.64 8.56 -16.04
C PRO A 74 10.53 9.60 -15.95
N ASP A 75 9.67 9.63 -16.96
CA ASP A 75 8.46 10.45 -16.93
C ASP A 75 7.53 10.00 -15.79
N LEU A 76 7.66 10.67 -14.64
CA LEU A 76 6.86 10.49 -13.43
C LEU A 76 5.44 11.05 -13.58
N THR A 77 5.12 11.72 -14.69
CA THR A 77 3.75 12.13 -15.02
C THR A 77 3.00 11.04 -15.79
N ASN A 78 3.72 10.05 -16.30
CA ASN A 78 3.16 8.98 -17.10
C ASN A 78 2.37 7.97 -16.26
N LEU A 79 1.05 7.91 -16.46
CA LEU A 79 0.22 6.91 -15.79
C LEU A 79 0.65 5.47 -16.14
N ASN A 80 1.12 5.21 -17.36
CA ASN A 80 1.57 3.88 -17.76
C ASN A 80 2.83 3.45 -16.99
N PHE A 81 3.67 4.39 -16.57
CA PHE A 81 4.82 4.07 -15.70
C PHE A 81 4.34 3.50 -14.37
N TYR A 82 3.40 4.16 -13.68
CA TYR A 82 2.87 3.64 -12.40
C TYR A 82 2.05 2.37 -12.56
N LYS A 83 1.29 2.22 -13.66
CA LYS A 83 0.59 0.97 -13.96
C LYS A 83 1.58 -0.19 -14.08
N GLN A 84 2.64 -0.01 -14.87
CA GLN A 84 3.69 -1.02 -15.02
C GLN A 84 4.47 -1.26 -13.71
N LEU A 85 4.67 -0.23 -12.90
CA LEU A 85 5.33 -0.37 -11.60
C LEU A 85 4.49 -1.20 -10.61
N LYS A 86 3.17 -1.02 -10.64
CA LYS A 86 2.22 -1.65 -9.70
C LYS A 86 1.75 -3.04 -10.14
N LEU A 87 1.62 -3.24 -11.44
CA LEU A 87 1.11 -4.48 -12.04
C LEU A 87 2.21 -5.37 -12.60
N GLY A 88 3.45 -4.87 -12.65
CA GLY A 88 4.49 -5.45 -13.47
C GLY A 88 4.29 -5.11 -14.95
N VAL A 89 5.15 -5.67 -15.79
CA VAL A 89 5.11 -5.40 -17.23
C VAL A 89 4.20 -6.35 -18.02
N ALA A 90 3.65 -7.37 -17.34
CA ALA A 90 2.85 -8.41 -17.97
C ALA A 90 1.62 -7.78 -18.64
N GLY A 91 1.45 -8.03 -19.94
CA GLY A 91 0.33 -7.49 -20.72
C GLY A 91 0.53 -6.05 -21.22
N THR A 92 1.70 -5.44 -21.04
CA THR A 92 2.00 -4.13 -21.64
C THR A 92 2.70 -4.28 -22.99
N ALA A 93 2.15 -3.66 -24.04
CA ALA A 93 2.70 -3.75 -25.39
C ALA A 93 4.12 -3.16 -25.51
N LYS A 94 4.43 -2.15 -24.69
CA LYS A 94 5.73 -1.47 -24.66
C LYS A 94 6.19 -1.31 -23.20
N PRO A 95 6.84 -2.34 -22.62
CA PRO A 95 7.33 -2.26 -21.26
C PRO A 95 8.51 -1.28 -21.18
N LYS A 96 8.48 -0.36 -20.22
CA LYS A 96 9.57 0.61 -20.03
C LYS A 96 10.83 -0.13 -19.54
N PRO A 97 12.00 0.08 -20.17
CA PRO A 97 13.23 -0.63 -19.82
C PRO A 97 13.56 -0.57 -18.32
N HIS A 98 13.44 0.62 -17.73
CA HIS A 98 13.74 0.86 -16.31
C HIS A 98 12.86 0.08 -15.33
N ILE A 99 11.72 -0.46 -15.76
CA ILE A 99 10.82 -1.23 -14.88
C ILE A 99 11.18 -2.73 -14.87
N ARG A 100 11.95 -3.21 -15.86
CA ARG A 100 12.31 -4.63 -15.95
C ARG A 100 13.07 -5.12 -14.72
N ASP A 101 14.01 -4.32 -14.25
CA ASP A 101 14.84 -4.67 -13.09
C ASP A 101 14.06 -4.73 -11.77
N TYR A 102 12.87 -4.13 -11.73
CA TYR A 102 12.03 -4.07 -10.53
C TYR A 102 10.92 -5.12 -10.52
N GLN A 103 10.84 -5.98 -11.55
CA GLN A 103 9.84 -7.06 -11.62
C GLN A 103 9.96 -8.08 -10.50
N LEU A 104 11.14 -8.26 -9.90
CA LEU A 104 11.34 -9.15 -8.76
C LEU A 104 10.44 -8.78 -7.56
N LEU A 105 10.09 -7.51 -7.40
CA LEU A 105 9.17 -7.05 -6.36
C LEU A 105 7.70 -7.29 -6.75
N ALA A 106 7.37 -7.21 -8.05
CA ALA A 106 6.04 -7.49 -8.58
C ALA A 106 5.71 -9.00 -8.56
N ALA A 107 6.71 -9.88 -8.69
CA ALA A 107 6.53 -11.34 -8.64
C ALA A 107 5.97 -11.85 -7.29
N ARG A 108 6.10 -11.07 -6.21
CA ARG A 108 5.51 -11.40 -4.90
C ARG A 108 4.03 -11.04 -4.78
N LEU A 109 3.47 -10.36 -5.77
CA LEU A 109 2.05 -10.04 -5.80
C LEU A 109 1.28 -11.19 -6.44
N PRO A 110 0.10 -11.57 -5.91
CA PRO A 110 -0.66 -12.70 -6.43
C PRO A 110 -0.93 -12.53 -7.92
N THR A 111 -0.42 -13.48 -8.71
CA THR A 111 -0.29 -13.48 -10.17
C THR A 111 -1.56 -13.90 -10.89
N GLN A 112 -2.49 -14.56 -10.19
CA GLN A 112 -3.78 -14.94 -10.73
C GLN A 112 -4.77 -13.79 -10.52
N ARG A 113 -5.00 -12.98 -11.55
CA ARG A 113 -5.93 -11.86 -11.49
C ARG A 113 -6.84 -11.84 -12.70
N HIS A 114 -8.09 -11.43 -12.45
CA HIS A 114 -9.11 -11.38 -13.47
C HIS A 114 -8.95 -10.12 -14.33
N LEU A 115 -9.06 -10.26 -15.65
CA LEU A 115 -8.92 -9.14 -16.60
C LEU A 115 -9.95 -8.02 -16.37
N SER A 116 -11.07 -8.33 -15.69
CA SER A 116 -12.09 -7.34 -15.32
C SER A 116 -11.62 -6.30 -14.31
N ASP A 117 -10.52 -6.54 -13.58
CA ASP A 117 -10.06 -5.67 -12.49
C ASP A 117 -9.30 -4.42 -12.98
N ASN A 118 -9.12 -4.27 -14.29
CA ASN A 118 -8.34 -3.19 -14.91
C ASN A 118 -8.83 -1.78 -14.50
N ASN A 119 -10.12 -1.63 -14.23
CA ASN A 119 -10.74 -0.37 -13.77
C ASN A 119 -10.31 -0.02 -12.33
N ILE A 120 -10.31 -0.99 -11.41
CA ILE A 120 -9.87 -0.80 -10.02
C ILE A 120 -8.40 -0.36 -9.98
N TYR A 121 -7.55 -0.98 -10.81
CA TYR A 121 -6.15 -0.62 -10.86
C TYR A 121 -5.92 0.76 -11.45
N THR A 122 -6.65 1.12 -12.50
CA THR A 122 -6.56 2.45 -13.10
C THR A 122 -6.92 3.53 -12.08
N ALA A 123 -8.05 3.39 -11.37
CA ALA A 123 -8.44 4.32 -10.30
C ALA A 123 -7.40 4.39 -9.18
N SER A 124 -6.87 3.23 -8.75
CA SER A 124 -5.86 3.17 -7.71
C SER A 124 -4.50 3.76 -8.13
N ALA A 125 -4.15 3.67 -9.42
CA ALA A 125 -2.94 4.25 -10.00
C ALA A 125 -3.07 5.77 -10.07
N PHE A 126 -4.24 6.30 -10.48
CA PHE A 126 -4.53 7.73 -10.44
C PHE A 126 -4.42 8.29 -9.02
N LYS A 127 -5.03 7.63 -8.02
CA LYS A 127 -4.94 8.05 -6.62
C LYS A 127 -3.50 8.04 -6.12
N TYR A 128 -2.73 7.01 -6.47
CA TYR A 128 -1.33 6.93 -6.10
C TYR A 128 -0.50 8.03 -6.77
N GLN A 129 -0.69 8.25 -8.08
CA GLN A 129 -0.02 9.31 -8.82
C GLN A 129 -0.32 10.69 -8.19
N ALA A 130 -1.58 10.98 -7.86
CA ALA A 130 -1.96 12.22 -7.20
C ALA A 130 -1.30 12.37 -5.83
N ASN A 131 -1.34 11.32 -5.00
CA ASN A 131 -0.67 11.33 -3.69
C ASN A 131 0.83 11.54 -3.82
N LEU A 132 1.45 10.89 -4.80
CA LEU A 132 2.89 10.99 -5.03
C LEU A 132 3.26 12.38 -5.53
N ARG A 133 2.50 12.92 -6.49
CA ARG A 133 2.67 14.30 -6.96
C ARG A 133 2.52 15.30 -5.81
N ASN A 134 1.51 15.14 -4.95
CA ASN A 134 1.32 16.00 -3.78
C ASN A 134 2.46 15.85 -2.78
N HIS A 135 2.87 14.60 -2.48
CA HIS A 135 3.99 14.32 -1.58
C HIS A 135 5.28 14.95 -2.08
N TYR A 136 5.62 14.75 -3.35
CA TYR A 136 6.78 15.38 -3.94
C TYR A 136 6.61 16.89 -4.03
N GLN A 137 5.49 17.43 -4.50
CA GLN A 137 5.31 18.89 -4.56
C GLN A 137 5.50 19.57 -3.19
N LEU A 138 5.00 18.96 -2.11
CA LEU A 138 5.16 19.48 -0.75
C LEU A 138 6.56 19.23 -0.15
N SER A 139 7.23 18.13 -0.53
CA SER A 139 8.50 17.72 0.07
C SER A 139 9.73 17.90 -0.83
N PHE A 140 9.55 18.24 -2.09
CA PHE A 140 10.61 18.33 -3.09
C PHE A 140 11.53 19.49 -2.75
N GLU A 141 10.98 20.67 -2.49
CA GLU A 141 11.76 21.82 -2.07
C GLU A 141 12.56 21.52 -0.79
N ALA A 142 11.91 20.94 0.23
CA ALA A 142 12.57 20.57 1.47
C ALA A 142 13.68 19.51 1.28
N ARG A 143 13.44 18.54 0.39
CA ARG A 143 14.42 17.48 0.08
C ARG A 143 15.58 18.02 -0.74
N VAL A 144 15.32 18.82 -1.77
CA VAL A 144 16.35 19.47 -2.58
C VAL A 144 17.22 20.37 -1.70
N LYS A 145 16.63 21.21 -0.86
CA LYS A 145 17.37 22.02 0.12
C LYS A 145 18.24 21.16 1.04
N LYS A 146 17.71 20.04 1.53
CA LYS A 146 18.48 19.11 2.36
C LYS A 146 19.66 18.49 1.61
N TYR A 147 19.46 18.06 0.36
CA TYR A 147 20.54 17.51 -0.45
C TYR A 147 21.58 18.57 -0.80
N LEU A 148 21.15 19.76 -1.23
CA LEU A 148 22.03 20.88 -1.55
C LEU A 148 22.92 21.23 -0.35
N HIS A 149 22.34 21.29 0.85
CA HIS A 149 23.08 21.53 2.08
C HIS A 149 24.11 20.43 2.39
N VAL A 150 23.76 19.16 2.17
CA VAL A 150 24.69 18.03 2.36
C VAL A 150 25.87 18.13 1.38
N PHE A 151 25.62 18.49 0.11
CA PHE A 151 26.67 18.64 -0.89
C PHE A 151 27.55 19.87 -0.63
N GLN A 152 26.96 21.04 -0.34
CA GLN A 152 27.71 22.25 0.05
C GLN A 152 28.65 21.99 1.24
N LYS A 153 28.18 21.22 2.22
CA LYS A 153 28.99 20.81 3.37
C LYS A 153 30.11 19.83 3.00
N ALA A 154 29.86 18.92 2.05
CA ALA A 154 30.85 17.96 1.58
C ALA A 154 31.97 18.62 0.76
N ASP A 155 31.62 19.66 -0.02
CA ASP A 155 32.57 20.40 -0.87
C ASP A 155 33.41 21.42 -0.10
N GLY A 156 33.26 21.50 1.23
CA GLY A 156 33.99 22.45 2.06
C GLY A 156 33.58 23.90 1.84
N LEU A 157 32.44 24.15 1.17
CA LEU A 157 31.84 25.46 1.02
C LEU A 157 31.11 25.83 2.32
N THR A 158 31.88 26.01 3.39
CA THR A 158 31.37 26.63 4.62
C THR A 158 30.88 28.02 4.30
N ASP A 159 29.70 28.39 4.83
CA ASP A 159 29.19 29.76 4.79
C ASP A 159 30.33 30.73 5.14
N PRO A 160 30.49 31.84 4.39
CA PRO A 160 31.50 32.83 4.72
C PRO A 160 31.33 33.21 6.19
N PRO A 161 32.43 33.30 6.96
CA PRO A 161 32.34 33.64 8.38
C PRO A 161 31.50 34.91 8.52
N PRO A 162 30.65 35.01 9.57
CA PRO A 162 29.85 36.20 9.79
C PRO A 162 30.79 37.39 9.73
N SER A 163 30.57 38.28 8.77
CA SER A 163 31.39 39.48 8.67
C SER A 163 31.17 40.23 9.96
N ASP A 164 32.21 40.32 10.79
CA ASP A 164 32.25 41.21 11.94
C ASP A 164 32.12 42.65 11.40
N GLY A 165 30.88 43.05 11.17
CA GLY A 165 30.53 44.41 10.81
C GLY A 165 30.92 45.31 11.98
N PRO A 166 31.60 46.44 11.75
CA PRO A 166 31.99 47.32 12.84
C PRO A 166 30.73 47.84 13.54
N CYS A 167 30.66 47.61 14.85
CA CYS A 167 29.73 48.32 15.73
C CYS A 167 30.03 49.82 15.61
N LEU A 168 29.13 50.56 14.94
CA LEU A 168 29.04 52.02 15.03
C LEU A 168 28.04 52.39 16.12
#